data_AF-A0A934Y8R5-F1
#
_entry.id   AF-A0A934Y8R5-F1
#
_cell.length_a   1.000
_cell.length_b   1.000
_cell.length_c   1.000
_cell.angle_alpha   90.00
_cell.angle_beta   90.00
_cell.angle_gamma   90.00
#
_symmetry.space_group_name_H-M   'P 1'
#
loop_
_entity.id
_entity.type
_entity.pdbx_description
1 polymer ?
#
loop_
_entity_poly.entity_id
_entity_poly.type
_entity_poly.pdbx_seq_one_letter_code
_entity_poly.pdbx_strand_id
1 'polypeptide(L)'
;MGKKEILLELVDQFYEFSNARPDDKECTMTDFLGYLNAKNKVLPISMRKFEGQEEGWLKENHRKVNNDISILMVFMYRYAKGYIKKALRDSVLQTPEEFTFLITLMTYTSMTKTQLINSQIMEKTSGTEIIKRLFKLGLIDEKDDHDDRRSKQVFITELGRNEIISLLPVIDTVADIVIANLSIEERNSLAYLLNKMDHYHNDIFQNKKNVELQLLVYSGESYVYKSNLNSADR
;
A
#
# COMPACT_ATOMS: atom_id res chain seq x y z
N MET A 1 32.04 1.85 -10.58
CA MET A 1 32.73 0.69 -9.97
C MET A 1 32.58 -0.47 -10.92
N GLY A 2 33.65 -1.19 -11.25
CA GLY A 2 33.54 -2.38 -12.09
C GLY A 2 33.03 -3.58 -11.29
N LYS A 3 32.61 -4.64 -12.00
CA LYS A 3 32.04 -5.85 -11.38
C LYS A 3 33.02 -6.54 -10.40
N LYS A 4 34.32 -6.45 -10.69
CA LYS A 4 35.38 -7.05 -9.86
C LYS A 4 35.54 -6.31 -8.53
N GLU A 5 35.46 -4.99 -8.56
CA GLU A 5 35.62 -4.16 -7.38
C GLU A 5 34.44 -4.34 -6.41
N ILE A 6 33.22 -4.53 -6.92
CA ILE A 6 32.03 -4.84 -6.09
C ILE A 6 32.20 -6.17 -5.35
N LEU A 7 32.76 -7.19 -6.02
CA LEU A 7 33.00 -8.49 -5.39
C LEU A 7 34.05 -8.41 -4.29
N LEU A 8 35.12 -7.65 -4.49
CA LEU A 8 36.14 -7.44 -3.47
C LEU A 8 35.54 -6.71 -2.25
N GLU A 9 34.74 -5.67 -2.47
CA GLU A 9 34.04 -4.97 -1.39
C GLU A 9 33.10 -5.89 -0.62
N LEU A 10 32.33 -6.75 -1.30
CA LEU A 10 31.42 -7.69 -0.64
C LEU A 10 32.18 -8.68 0.25
N VAL A 11 33.32 -9.17 -0.22
CA VAL A 11 34.20 -10.08 0.53
C VAL A 11 34.77 -9.37 1.75
N ASP A 12 35.23 -8.12 1.60
CA ASP A 12 35.74 -7.33 2.71
C ASP A 12 34.66 -7.09 3.78
N GLN A 13 33.44 -6.73 3.36
CA GLN A 13 32.32 -6.54 4.30
C GLN A 13 31.93 -7.84 5.01
N PHE A 14 32.07 -9.00 4.37
CA PHE A 14 31.85 -10.30 4.99
C PHE A 14 32.90 -10.62 6.06
N TYR A 15 34.18 -10.36 5.79
CA TYR A 15 35.22 -10.54 6.80
C TYR A 15 35.05 -9.59 7.99
N GLU A 16 34.66 -8.34 7.76
CA GLU A 16 34.36 -7.41 8.84
C GLU A 16 33.15 -7.85 9.68
N PHE A 17 32.11 -8.41 9.05
CA PHE A 17 30.98 -9.02 9.74
C PHE A 17 31.41 -10.19 10.63
N SER A 18 32.22 -11.10 10.07
CA SER A 18 32.71 -12.29 10.77
C SER A 18 33.62 -11.92 11.95
N ASN A 19 34.54 -10.96 11.77
CA ASN A 19 35.45 -10.53 12.83
C ASN A 19 34.73 -9.77 13.97
N ALA A 20 33.61 -9.12 13.69
CA ALA A 20 32.79 -8.44 14.69
C ALA A 20 32.01 -9.41 15.60
N ARG A 21 31.98 -10.70 15.28
CA ARG A 21 31.30 -11.76 16.06
C ARG A 21 32.26 -12.91 16.34
N PRO A 22 33.04 -12.85 17.43
CA PRO A 22 34.03 -13.87 17.76
C PRO A 22 33.45 -15.21 18.26
N ASP A 23 32.12 -15.36 18.34
CA ASP A 23 31.47 -16.62 18.73
C ASP A 23 31.20 -17.50 17.50
N ASP A 24 31.66 -18.76 17.58
CA ASP A 24 31.66 -19.80 16.55
C ASP A 24 30.27 -20.38 16.21
N LYS A 25 29.23 -19.53 16.27
CA LYS A 25 27.88 -19.90 15.84
C LYS A 25 27.80 -19.83 14.31
N GLU A 26 27.17 -20.84 13.70
CA GLU A 26 26.88 -20.87 12.27
C GLU A 26 26.23 -19.56 11.82
N CYS A 27 27.01 -18.70 11.16
CA CYS A 27 26.52 -17.44 10.62
C CYS A 27 25.71 -17.73 9.35
N THR A 28 24.48 -17.25 9.31
CA THR A 28 23.63 -17.43 8.14
C THR A 28 23.77 -16.27 7.16
N MET A 29 23.40 -16.50 5.89
CA MET A 29 23.29 -15.41 4.91
C MET A 29 22.32 -14.31 5.39
N THR A 30 21.28 -14.66 6.15
CA THR A 30 20.34 -13.71 6.74
C THR A 30 21.01 -12.78 7.76
N ASP A 31 21.92 -13.31 8.58
CA ASP A 31 22.68 -12.50 9.54
C ASP A 31 23.61 -11.52 8.84
N PHE A 32 24.25 -11.97 7.77
CA PHE A 32 25.12 -11.12 6.96
C PHE A 32 24.32 -10.03 6.22
N LEU A 33 23.18 -10.36 5.63
CA LEU A 33 22.27 -9.36 5.02
C LEU A 33 21.76 -8.34 6.05
N GLY A 34 21.44 -8.78 7.27
CA GLY A 34 21.09 -7.90 8.37
C GLY A 34 22.22 -6.93 8.73
N TYR A 35 23.46 -7.42 8.79
CA TYR A 35 24.65 -6.60 9.00
C TYR A 35 24.88 -5.60 7.87
N LEU A 36 24.80 -6.04 6.61
CA LEU A 36 24.95 -5.17 5.45
C LEU A 36 23.91 -4.05 5.45
N ASN A 37 22.65 -4.36 5.78
CA ASN A 37 21.57 -3.37 5.86
C ASN A 37 21.73 -2.41 7.06
N ALA A 38 22.32 -2.86 8.17
CA ALA A 38 22.58 -2.02 9.34
C ALA A 38 23.80 -1.10 9.14
N LYS A 39 24.85 -1.62 8.49
CA LYS A 39 26.12 -0.93 8.26
C LYS A 39 26.04 0.04 7.08
N ASN A 40 25.48 -0.42 5.98
CA ASN A 40 25.10 0.45 4.89
C ASN A 40 23.76 1.04 5.31
N LYS A 41 23.78 2.09 6.15
CA LYS A 41 22.64 3.01 6.30
C LYS A 41 22.12 3.19 4.89
N VAL A 42 20.93 2.63 4.59
CA VAL A 42 20.32 2.64 3.26
C VAL A 42 20.67 3.99 2.66
N LEU A 43 21.46 3.99 1.57
CA LEU A 43 21.97 5.21 0.93
C LEU A 43 20.84 6.22 1.02
N PRO A 44 21.03 7.37 1.72
CA PRO A 44 19.93 8.28 2.02
C PRO A 44 19.17 8.43 0.74
N ILE A 45 17.90 7.98 0.73
CA ILE A 45 17.10 7.86 -0.49
C ILE A 45 17.32 9.18 -1.19
N SER A 46 18.09 9.16 -2.29
CA SER A 46 18.45 10.39 -2.97
C SER A 46 17.21 10.76 -3.75
N MET A 47 16.21 11.28 -3.04
CA MET A 47 15.01 11.79 -3.64
C MET A 47 15.48 12.81 -4.66
N ARG A 48 14.96 12.68 -5.90
CA ARG A 48 15.18 13.67 -6.96
C ARG A 48 15.09 15.06 -6.32
N LYS A 49 16.04 15.97 -6.60
CA LYS A 49 16.09 17.29 -5.95
C LYS A 49 14.71 17.96 -5.98
N PHE A 50 14.00 17.92 -4.85
CA PHE A 50 12.71 18.58 -4.64
C PHE A 50 12.89 19.99 -4.07
N GLU A 51 14.14 20.40 -3.83
CA GLU A 51 14.49 21.59 -3.08
C GLU A 51 14.66 22.82 -4.00
N GLY A 52 14.04 23.93 -3.59
CA GLY A 52 14.48 25.26 -3.98
C GLY A 52 15.85 25.59 -3.36
N GLN A 53 16.43 26.74 -3.72
CA GLN A 53 17.78 27.12 -3.26
C GLN A 53 17.84 27.58 -1.79
N GLU A 54 16.70 27.77 -1.12
CA GLU A 54 16.66 28.30 0.24
C GLU A 54 16.53 27.21 1.32
N GLU A 55 17.31 27.42 2.38
CA GLU A 55 17.27 26.79 3.71
C GLU A 55 18.00 25.45 3.91
N GLY A 56 19.28 25.58 4.31
CA GLY A 56 20.12 24.47 4.79
C GLY A 56 19.73 23.91 6.16
N TRP A 57 18.99 24.65 7.00
CA TRP A 57 18.65 24.22 8.37
C TRP A 57 17.63 23.07 8.41
N LEU A 58 16.80 22.92 7.37
CA LEU A 58 15.90 21.76 7.19
C LEU A 58 16.67 20.45 6.95
N LYS A 59 17.93 20.53 6.50
CA LYS A 59 18.74 19.38 6.04
C LYS A 59 19.32 18.58 7.20
N GLU A 60 19.68 19.23 8.30
CA GLU A 60 20.44 18.61 9.40
C GLU A 60 19.56 17.87 10.41
N ASN A 61 18.30 18.29 10.62
CA ASN A 61 17.48 17.82 11.74
C ASN A 61 16.31 16.89 11.38
N HIS A 62 15.94 16.72 10.10
CA HIS A 62 14.65 16.11 9.74
C HIS A 62 14.66 15.00 8.67
N ARG A 63 15.82 14.61 8.11
CA ARG A 63 15.89 13.46 7.18
C ARG A 63 16.02 12.14 7.93
N LYS A 64 14.89 11.65 8.44
CA LYS A 64 14.74 10.25 8.91
C LYS A 64 14.24 9.41 7.75
N VAL A 65 14.78 8.19 7.59
CA VAL A 65 14.35 7.21 6.57
C VAL A 65 12.82 7.05 6.55
N ASN A 66 12.16 7.14 7.71
CA ASN A 66 10.70 7.07 7.84
C ASN A 66 9.98 8.20 7.07
N ASN A 67 10.53 9.42 7.08
CA ASN A 67 9.96 10.56 6.35
C ASN A 67 10.10 10.36 4.84
N ASP A 68 11.25 9.85 4.38
CA ASP A 68 11.48 9.57 2.96
C ASP A 68 10.52 8.50 2.44
N ILE A 69 10.32 7.41 3.19
CA ILE A 69 9.33 6.37 2.86
C ILE A 69 7.92 6.97 2.76
N SER A 70 7.54 7.80 3.74
CA SER A 70 6.21 8.42 3.76
C SER A 70 5.99 9.34 2.55
N ILE A 71 7.00 10.11 2.17
CA ILE A 71 6.96 10.96 0.97
C ILE A 71 6.88 10.12 -0.31
N LEU A 72 7.69 9.07 -0.41
CA LEU A 72 7.64 8.15 -1.55
C LEU A 72 6.27 7.47 -1.68
N MET A 73 5.64 7.06 -0.59
CA MET A 73 4.27 6.51 -0.62
C MET A 73 3.28 7.50 -1.22
N VAL A 74 3.35 8.78 -0.82
CA VAL A 74 2.51 9.84 -1.40
C VAL A 74 2.78 10.01 -2.89
N PHE A 75 4.05 9.98 -3.32
CA PHE A 75 4.39 10.09 -4.73
C PHE A 75 3.92 8.88 -5.54
N MET A 76 4.11 7.67 -5.03
CA MET A 76 3.63 6.45 -5.69
C MET A 76 2.11 6.47 -5.83
N TYR A 77 1.37 6.90 -4.80
CA TYR A 77 -0.07 7.12 -4.91
C TYR A 77 -0.42 8.13 -6.00
N ARG A 78 0.28 9.27 -6.07
CA ARG A 78 0.02 10.31 -7.11
C ARG A 78 0.33 9.81 -8.51
N TYR A 79 1.41 9.05 -8.70
CA TYR A 79 1.74 8.43 -9.99
C TYR A 79 0.67 7.42 -10.40
N ALA A 80 0.31 6.49 -9.50
CA ALA A 80 -0.76 5.52 -9.72
C ALA A 80 -2.08 6.21 -10.09
N LYS A 81 -2.49 7.23 -9.30
CA LYS A 81 -3.68 8.04 -9.58
C LYS A 81 -3.63 8.70 -10.96
N GLY A 82 -2.48 9.21 -11.37
CA GLY A 82 -2.26 9.78 -12.70
C GLY A 82 -2.45 8.77 -13.82
N TYR A 83 -1.94 7.55 -13.65
CA TYR A 83 -2.11 6.47 -14.63
C TYR A 83 -3.55 5.94 -14.66
N ILE A 84 -4.20 5.74 -13.50
CA ILE A 84 -5.61 5.34 -13.44
C ILE A 84 -6.49 6.38 -14.13
N LYS A 85 -6.24 7.68 -13.90
CA LYS A 85 -6.99 8.73 -14.60
C LYS A 85 -6.86 8.65 -16.13
N LYS A 86 -5.71 8.20 -16.64
CA LYS A 86 -5.54 7.94 -18.08
C LYS A 86 -6.33 6.70 -18.51
N ALA A 87 -6.34 5.65 -17.71
CA ALA A 87 -7.11 4.43 -17.97
C ALA A 87 -8.62 4.69 -17.99
N LEU A 88 -9.11 5.60 -17.15
CA LEU A 88 -10.52 5.98 -17.06
C LEU A 88 -10.97 7.01 -18.12
N ARG A 89 -10.13 7.38 -19.09
CA ARG A 89 -10.45 8.47 -20.05
C ARG A 89 -11.74 8.23 -20.84
N ASP A 90 -11.98 6.98 -21.22
CA ASP A 90 -13.13 6.56 -22.02
C ASP A 90 -14.21 5.86 -21.18
N SER A 91 -14.08 5.93 -19.84
CA SER A 91 -15.00 5.34 -18.88
C SER A 91 -16.03 6.36 -18.39
N VAL A 92 -17.16 5.87 -17.89
CA VAL A 92 -18.10 6.72 -17.13
C VAL A 92 -17.57 7.07 -15.73
N LEU A 93 -16.59 6.31 -15.23
CA LEU A 93 -15.91 6.57 -13.96
C LEU A 93 -14.92 7.72 -14.11
N GLN A 94 -14.87 8.57 -13.09
CA GLN A 94 -14.04 9.78 -13.07
C GLN A 94 -12.86 9.67 -12.13
N THR A 95 -12.95 8.79 -11.11
CA THR A 95 -11.92 8.69 -10.09
C THR A 95 -11.53 7.24 -9.78
N PRO A 96 -10.27 7.00 -9.33
CA PRO A 96 -9.86 5.68 -8.85
C PRO A 96 -10.78 5.15 -7.76
N GLU A 97 -11.27 6.03 -6.88
CA GLU A 97 -12.13 5.65 -5.77
C GLU A 97 -13.51 5.14 -6.25
N GLU A 98 -14.07 5.68 -7.34
CA GLU A 98 -15.29 5.14 -7.93
C GLU A 98 -15.08 3.71 -8.47
N PHE A 99 -13.92 3.46 -9.09
CA PHE A 99 -13.52 2.12 -9.53
C PHE A 99 -13.36 1.16 -8.35
N THR A 100 -12.66 1.55 -7.28
CA THR A 100 -12.43 0.66 -6.13
C THR A 100 -13.72 0.33 -5.37
N PHE A 101 -14.68 1.25 -5.30
CA PHE A 101 -16.01 0.98 -4.74
C PHE A 101 -16.76 -0.08 -5.55
N LEU A 102 -16.76 0.03 -6.88
CA LEU A 102 -17.47 -0.91 -7.75
C LEU A 102 -16.82 -2.30 -7.79
N ILE A 103 -15.50 -2.40 -7.94
CA ILE A 103 -14.81 -3.70 -7.93
C ILE A 103 -15.02 -4.41 -6.60
N THR A 104 -15.08 -3.66 -5.48
CA THR A 104 -15.41 -4.23 -4.16
C THR A 104 -16.85 -4.75 -4.15
N LEU A 105 -17.83 -3.98 -4.60
CA LEU A 105 -19.21 -4.48 -4.71
C LEU A 105 -19.35 -5.69 -5.65
N MET A 106 -18.44 -5.87 -6.61
CA MET A 106 -18.43 -7.03 -7.49
C MET A 106 -18.15 -8.36 -6.74
N THR A 107 -17.46 -8.30 -5.59
CA THR A 107 -17.09 -9.46 -4.75
C THR A 107 -18.10 -9.77 -3.65
N TYR A 108 -19.19 -9.00 -3.52
CA TYR A 108 -20.23 -9.20 -2.52
C TYR A 108 -21.61 -9.23 -3.17
N THR A 109 -22.56 -9.94 -2.56
CA THR A 109 -23.98 -9.89 -2.98
C THR A 109 -24.58 -8.50 -2.73
N SER A 110 -24.30 -7.94 -1.54
CA SER A 110 -24.62 -6.56 -1.17
C SER A 110 -23.83 -6.16 0.07
N MET A 111 -23.73 -4.86 0.35
CA MET A 111 -23.12 -4.30 1.55
C MET A 111 -23.93 -3.12 2.06
N THR A 112 -23.95 -2.87 3.37
CA THR A 112 -24.41 -1.57 3.86
C THR A 112 -23.48 -0.45 3.39
N LYS A 113 -23.99 0.78 3.26
CA LYS A 113 -23.15 1.96 2.92
C LYS A 113 -21.96 2.11 3.85
N THR A 114 -22.16 1.89 5.15
CA THR A 114 -21.09 1.98 6.15
C THR A 114 -20.02 0.91 5.95
N GLN A 115 -20.41 -0.34 5.69
CA GLN A 115 -19.45 -1.41 5.41
C GLN A 115 -18.66 -1.13 4.14
N LEU A 116 -19.33 -0.69 3.07
CA LEU A 116 -18.66 -0.34 1.83
C LEU A 116 -17.64 0.79 2.05
N ILE A 117 -18.02 1.89 2.70
CA ILE A 117 -17.10 3.00 2.98
C ILE A 117 -15.92 2.57 3.85
N ASN A 118 -16.16 1.79 4.91
CA ASN A 118 -15.10 1.32 5.81
C ASN A 118 -14.15 0.35 5.11
N SER A 119 -14.63 -0.49 4.19
CA SER A 119 -13.78 -1.39 3.40
C SER A 119 -12.79 -0.65 2.50
N GLN A 120 -13.08 0.62 2.19
CA GLN A 120 -12.25 1.49 1.35
C GLN A 120 -11.34 2.41 2.18
N ILE A 121 -11.27 2.21 3.50
CA ILE A 121 -10.48 3.02 4.44
C ILE A 121 -10.76 4.52 4.24
N MET A 122 -12.04 4.87 4.09
CA MET A 122 -12.47 6.21 3.71
C MET A 122 -13.33 6.88 4.78
N GLU A 123 -13.21 8.20 4.88
CA GLU A 123 -14.13 9.00 5.69
C GLU A 123 -15.57 8.93 5.18
N LYS A 124 -16.52 8.98 6.12
CA LYS A 124 -17.95 8.83 5.85
C LYS A 124 -18.47 9.83 4.82
N THR A 125 -18.04 11.09 4.88
CA THR A 125 -18.46 12.17 3.99
C THR A 125 -18.04 11.89 2.55
N SER A 126 -16.73 11.68 2.33
CA SER A 126 -16.16 11.36 1.01
C SER A 126 -16.76 10.09 0.41
N GLY A 127 -16.88 9.03 1.20
CA GLY A 127 -17.47 7.78 0.75
C GLY A 127 -18.95 7.92 0.38
N THR A 128 -19.71 8.72 1.12
CA THR A 128 -21.12 9.00 0.80
C THR A 128 -21.27 9.73 -0.54
N GLU A 129 -20.38 10.68 -0.85
CA GLU A 129 -20.40 11.39 -2.13
C GLU A 129 -20.01 10.50 -3.32
N ILE A 130 -19.09 9.55 -3.15
CA ILE A 130 -18.80 8.53 -4.18
C ILE A 130 -20.03 7.67 -4.42
N ILE A 131 -20.65 7.15 -3.36
CA ILE A 131 -21.86 6.32 -3.46
C ILE A 131 -22.96 7.08 -4.20
N LYS A 132 -23.25 8.34 -3.84
CA LYS A 132 -24.25 9.17 -4.54
C LYS A 132 -23.96 9.31 -6.04
N ARG A 133 -22.70 9.50 -6.42
CA ARG A 133 -22.31 9.61 -7.84
C ARG A 133 -22.53 8.29 -8.58
N LEU A 134 -22.12 7.16 -7.99
CA LEU A 134 -22.34 5.84 -8.58
C LEU A 134 -23.84 5.51 -8.76
N PHE A 135 -24.68 5.90 -7.80
CA PHE A 135 -26.14 5.79 -7.94
C PHE A 135 -26.66 6.63 -9.09
N LYS A 136 -26.22 7.88 -9.21
CA LYS A 136 -26.63 8.77 -10.29
C LYS A 136 -26.22 8.25 -11.67
N LEU A 137 -25.11 7.52 -11.75
CA LEU A 137 -24.63 6.86 -12.96
C LEU A 137 -25.35 5.52 -13.24
N GLY A 138 -26.18 5.03 -12.33
CA GLY A 138 -26.87 3.73 -12.46
C GLY A 138 -25.95 2.51 -12.30
N LEU A 139 -24.75 2.69 -11.75
CA LEU A 139 -23.75 1.62 -11.61
C LEU A 139 -23.95 0.80 -10.33
N ILE A 140 -24.67 1.37 -9.37
CA ILE A 140 -25.10 0.69 -8.14
C ILE A 140 -26.58 0.97 -7.89
N ASP A 141 -27.21 0.07 -7.15
CA ASP A 141 -28.60 0.20 -6.70
C ASP A 141 -28.72 -0.17 -5.21
N GLU A 142 -29.86 0.15 -4.59
CA GLU A 142 -30.15 -0.13 -3.19
C GLU A 142 -31.47 -0.86 -2.99
N LYS A 143 -31.48 -1.76 -2.01
CA LYS A 143 -32.68 -2.39 -1.50
C LYS A 143 -32.76 -2.24 0.01
N ASP A 144 -33.97 -2.29 0.56
CA ASP A 144 -34.15 -2.35 2.00
C ASP A 144 -33.50 -3.63 2.55
N ASP A 145 -32.83 -3.51 3.69
CA ASP A 145 -32.33 -4.67 4.39
C ASP A 145 -33.50 -5.51 4.90
N HIS A 146 -33.38 -6.83 4.74
CA HIS A 146 -34.41 -7.77 5.17
C HIS A 146 -34.50 -7.82 6.70
N ASP A 147 -33.38 -7.54 7.40
CA ASP A 147 -33.28 -7.66 8.86
C ASP A 147 -33.42 -6.31 9.58
N ASP A 148 -33.06 -5.19 8.93
CA ASP A 148 -33.26 -3.83 9.46
C ASP A 148 -33.68 -2.84 8.37
N ARG A 149 -34.97 -2.55 8.25
CA ARG A 149 -35.52 -1.58 7.27
C ARG A 149 -34.95 -0.16 7.39
N ARG A 150 -34.18 0.16 8.44
CA ARG A 150 -33.45 1.44 8.58
C ARG A 150 -32.08 1.41 7.89
N SER A 151 -31.56 0.21 7.60
CA SER A 151 -30.35 -0.03 6.85
C SER A 151 -30.69 -0.30 5.38
N LYS A 152 -29.97 0.37 4.46
CA LYS A 152 -30.07 0.10 3.02
C LYS A 152 -28.86 -0.68 2.56
N GLN A 153 -29.13 -1.77 1.85
CA GLN A 153 -28.13 -2.64 1.23
C GLN A 153 -27.84 -2.14 -0.19
N VAL A 154 -26.58 -1.87 -0.48
CA VAL A 154 -26.08 -1.42 -1.78
C VAL A 154 -25.49 -2.61 -2.53
N PHE A 155 -25.75 -2.70 -3.83
CA PHE A 155 -25.19 -3.72 -4.71
C PHE A 155 -24.86 -3.14 -6.08
N ILE A 156 -23.94 -3.79 -6.80
CA ILE A 156 -23.56 -3.41 -8.16
C ILE A 156 -24.64 -3.85 -9.17
N THR A 157 -24.97 -2.98 -10.12
CA THR A 157 -25.90 -3.29 -11.22
C THR A 157 -25.17 -4.03 -12.35
N GLU A 158 -25.92 -4.58 -13.30
CA GLU A 158 -25.32 -5.17 -14.50
C GLU A 158 -24.55 -4.14 -15.33
N LEU A 159 -25.03 -2.89 -15.37
CA LEU A 159 -24.30 -1.78 -15.99
C LEU A 159 -22.95 -1.54 -15.28
N GLY A 160 -22.95 -1.51 -13.95
CA GLY A 160 -21.72 -1.39 -13.15
C GLY A 160 -20.75 -2.54 -13.35
N ARG A 161 -21.24 -3.78 -13.44
CA ARG A 161 -20.41 -4.96 -13.71
C ARG A 161 -19.73 -4.88 -15.07
N ASN A 162 -20.48 -4.54 -16.11
CA ASN A 162 -19.94 -4.41 -17.47
C ASN A 162 -18.89 -3.29 -17.56
N GLU A 163 -19.10 -2.17 -16.86
CA GLU A 163 -18.13 -1.09 -16.79
C GLU A 163 -16.81 -1.52 -16.12
N ILE A 164 -16.88 -2.32 -15.06
CA ILE A 164 -15.67 -2.82 -14.40
C ILE A 164 -14.94 -3.82 -15.30
N ILE A 165 -15.66 -4.76 -15.90
CA ILE A 165 -15.08 -5.78 -16.78
C ILE A 165 -14.35 -5.13 -17.96
N SER A 166 -14.91 -4.07 -18.54
CA SER A 166 -14.28 -3.36 -19.66
C SER A 166 -12.98 -2.64 -19.24
N LEU A 167 -12.88 -2.22 -17.99
CA LEU A 167 -11.72 -1.52 -17.45
C LEU A 167 -10.59 -2.43 -16.99
N LEU A 168 -10.87 -3.69 -16.63
CA LEU A 168 -9.86 -4.62 -16.07
C LEU A 168 -8.56 -4.68 -16.90
N PRO A 169 -8.57 -4.86 -18.23
CA PRO A 169 -7.33 -4.97 -19.00
C PRO A 169 -6.45 -3.70 -18.93
N VAL A 170 -7.08 -2.53 -18.91
CA VAL A 170 -6.36 -1.25 -18.86
C VAL A 170 -5.85 -0.98 -17.45
N ILE A 171 -6.61 -1.38 -16.43
CA ILE A 171 -6.18 -1.30 -15.02
C ILE A 171 -5.02 -2.24 -14.73
N ASP A 172 -5.01 -3.45 -15.30
CA ASP A 172 -3.87 -4.38 -15.20
C ASP A 172 -2.61 -3.77 -15.80
N THR A 173 -2.73 -3.08 -16.94
CA THR A 173 -1.62 -2.32 -17.54
C THR A 173 -1.11 -1.23 -16.59
N VAL A 174 -2.00 -0.53 -15.88
CA VAL A 174 -1.59 0.46 -14.86
C VAL A 174 -0.85 -0.21 -13.70
N ALA A 175 -1.32 -1.37 -13.23
CA ALA A 175 -0.67 -2.13 -12.17
C ALA A 175 0.76 -2.50 -12.57
N ASP A 176 0.97 -2.98 -13.80
CA ASP A 176 2.29 -3.30 -14.34
C ASP A 176 3.21 -2.08 -14.41
N ILE A 177 2.70 -0.93 -14.86
CA ILE A 177 3.49 0.32 -14.96
C ILE A 177 3.97 0.78 -13.58
N VAL A 178 3.12 0.70 -12.56
CA VAL A 178 3.44 1.19 -11.20
C VAL A 178 4.61 0.41 -10.59
N ILE A 179 4.78 -0.87 -10.94
CA ILE A 179 5.81 -1.77 -10.41
C ILE A 179 6.89 -2.17 -11.44
N ALA A 180 6.89 -1.58 -12.64
CA ALA A 180 7.62 -2.07 -13.81
C ALA A 180 9.12 -2.29 -13.60
N ASN A 181 9.76 -1.47 -12.74
CA ASN A 181 11.20 -1.53 -12.49
C ASN A 181 11.60 -2.48 -11.34
N LEU A 182 10.68 -3.32 -10.85
CA LEU A 182 10.93 -4.29 -9.79
C LEU A 182 11.06 -5.71 -10.35
N SER A 183 12.07 -6.44 -9.89
CA SER A 183 12.18 -7.89 -10.08
C SER A 183 11.03 -8.63 -9.37
N ILE A 184 10.85 -9.92 -9.68
CA ILE A 184 9.80 -10.70 -9.02
C ILE A 184 10.04 -10.82 -7.50
N GLU A 185 11.29 -10.96 -7.08
CA GLU A 185 11.69 -11.01 -5.67
C GLU A 185 11.43 -9.67 -4.97
N GLU A 186 11.73 -8.56 -5.63
CA GLU A 186 11.46 -7.21 -5.11
C GLU A 186 9.96 -6.94 -4.99
N ARG A 187 9.15 -7.38 -5.97
CA ARG A 187 7.68 -7.30 -5.90
C ARG A 187 7.14 -8.07 -4.71
N ASN A 188 7.60 -9.32 -4.51
CA ASN A 188 7.19 -10.15 -3.38
C ASN A 188 7.58 -9.51 -2.04
N SER A 189 8.79 -8.95 -1.96
CA SER A 189 9.29 -8.26 -0.77
C SER A 189 8.46 -7.01 -0.46
N LEU A 190 8.17 -6.19 -1.48
CA LEU A 190 7.34 -5.01 -1.34
C LEU A 190 5.92 -5.37 -0.91
N ALA A 191 5.31 -6.39 -1.51
CA ALA A 191 3.99 -6.88 -1.13
C ALA A 191 3.95 -7.36 0.32
N TYR A 192 4.98 -8.08 0.78
CA TYR A 192 5.10 -8.48 2.19
C TYR A 192 5.17 -7.27 3.12
N LEU A 193 6.01 -6.29 2.82
CA LEU A 193 6.19 -5.09 3.64
C LEU A 193 4.92 -4.23 3.69
N LEU A 194 4.26 -4.01 2.55
CA LEU A 194 3.00 -3.28 2.46
C LEU A 194 1.89 -3.98 3.25
N ASN A 195 1.76 -5.31 3.11
CA ASN A 195 0.79 -6.08 3.90
C ASN A 195 1.06 -6.00 5.40
N LYS A 196 2.33 -6.08 5.82
CA LYS A 196 2.71 -5.94 7.22
C LYS A 196 2.33 -4.56 7.77
N MET A 197 2.54 -3.50 6.98
CA MET A 197 2.12 -2.15 7.34
C MET A 197 0.60 -2.04 7.40
N ASP A 198 -0.11 -2.57 6.39
CA ASP A 198 -1.58 -2.53 6.31
C ASP A 198 -2.24 -3.15 7.54
N HIS A 199 -1.81 -4.35 7.97
CA HIS A 199 -2.36 -5.01 9.15
C HIS A 199 -2.29 -4.14 10.40
N TYR A 200 -1.15 -3.47 10.61
CA TYR A 200 -0.96 -2.57 11.74
C TYR A 200 -1.89 -1.34 11.65
N HIS A 201 -2.00 -0.72 10.48
CA HIS A 201 -2.83 0.47 10.28
C HIS A 201 -4.33 0.16 10.31
N ASN A 202 -4.73 -1.00 9.79
CA ASN A 202 -6.13 -1.42 9.80
C ASN A 202 -6.62 -1.68 11.24
N ASP A 203 -5.80 -2.26 12.13
CA ASP A 203 -6.15 -2.35 13.56
C ASP A 203 -6.40 -0.97 14.17
N ILE A 204 -5.52 0.00 13.90
CA ILE A 204 -5.69 1.37 14.37
C ILE A 204 -6.98 1.97 13.81
N PHE A 205 -7.22 1.81 12.50
CA PHE A 205 -8.39 2.32 11.83
C PHE A 205 -9.67 1.72 12.38
N GLN A 206 -9.75 0.42 12.66
CA GLN A 206 -10.98 -0.21 13.16
C GLN A 206 -11.19 0.04 14.66
N ASN A 207 -10.13 -0.03 15.46
CA ASN A 207 -10.26 -0.17 16.92
C ASN A 207 -9.77 1.05 17.71
N LYS A 208 -9.01 1.98 17.11
CA LYS A 208 -8.30 3.05 17.83
C LYS A 208 -8.54 4.46 17.25
N LYS A 209 -9.69 4.69 16.59
CA LYS A 209 -10.01 5.99 15.93
C LYS A 209 -9.93 7.23 16.84
N ASN A 210 -10.15 7.06 18.14
CA ASN A 210 -10.17 8.16 19.12
C ASN A 210 -8.87 8.28 19.95
N VAL A 211 -7.85 7.47 19.63
CA VAL A 211 -6.56 7.51 20.34
C VAL A 211 -5.72 8.67 19.81
N GLU A 212 -5.11 9.44 20.72
CA GLU A 212 -4.24 10.54 20.35
C GLU A 212 -3.01 10.05 19.57
N LEU A 213 -2.59 10.82 18.57
CA LEU A 213 -1.49 10.45 17.66
C LEU A 213 -0.21 10.04 18.39
N GLN A 214 0.10 10.70 19.50
CA GLN A 214 1.31 10.45 20.30
C GLN A 214 1.32 9.05 20.92
N LEU A 215 0.14 8.48 21.20
CA LEU A 215 -0.04 7.14 21.77
C LEU A 215 -0.10 6.04 20.69
N LEU A 216 -0.14 6.41 19.42
CA LEU A 216 -0.12 5.48 18.29
C LEU A 216 1.30 5.13 17.83
N VAL A 217 2.35 5.68 18.45
CA VAL A 217 3.74 5.39 18.07
C VAL A 217 4.08 3.94 18.38
N TYR A 218 4.46 3.18 17.35
CA TYR A 218 4.87 1.77 17.47
C TYR A 218 6.14 1.63 18.32
N SER A 219 6.07 0.91 19.45
CA SER A 219 7.19 0.69 20.38
C SER A 219 8.04 -0.54 20.08
N GLY A 220 7.77 -1.29 19.01
CA GLY A 220 8.64 -2.38 18.54
C GLY A 220 8.35 -3.78 19.07
N GLU A 221 7.49 -3.95 20.08
CA GLU A 221 7.23 -5.28 20.66
C GLU A 221 6.12 -6.06 19.92
N SER A 222 6.57 -7.06 19.17
CA SER A 222 5.85 -8.28 18.75
C SER A 222 4.47 -8.15 18.09
N TYR A 223 4.43 -7.68 16.83
CA TYR A 223 3.36 -8.05 15.91
C TYR A 223 3.77 -9.31 15.11
N VAL A 224 3.24 -10.47 15.49
CA VAL A 224 3.43 -11.73 14.76
C VAL A 224 2.45 -11.76 13.58
N TYR A 225 2.97 -11.68 12.37
CA TYR A 225 2.19 -11.88 11.15
C TYR A 225 1.68 -13.32 11.11
N LYS A 226 0.37 -13.54 11.35
CA LYS A 226 -0.28 -14.81 11.07
C LYS A 226 -0.76 -14.78 9.61
N SER A 227 0.04 -15.34 8.71
CA SER A 227 -0.38 -15.59 7.33
C SER A 227 -1.50 -16.63 7.33
N ASN A 228 -2.76 -16.21 7.26
CA ASN A 228 -3.84 -17.11 6.89
C ASN A 228 -3.90 -17.21 5.36
N LEU A 229 -2.91 -17.88 4.77
CA LEU A 229 -3.04 -18.48 3.45
C LEU A 229 -3.45 -19.94 3.67
N ASN A 230 -4.74 -20.17 3.89
CA ASN A 230 -5.35 -21.48 3.74
C ASN A 230 -6.56 -21.35 2.81
N SER A 231 -6.36 -21.83 1.58
CA SER A 231 -7.30 -22.59 0.76
C SER A 231 -8.79 -22.37 1.02
N ALA A 232 -9.40 -21.47 0.25
CA ALA A 232 -10.79 -21.62 -0.16
C ALA A 232 -10.85 -22.64 -1.32
N ASP A 233 -10.65 -23.91 -0.97
CA ASP A 233 -11.23 -25.04 -1.67
C ASP A 233 -12.39 -25.51 -0.79
N ARG A 234 -13.62 -25.14 -1.19
CA ARG A 234 -14.90 -25.86 -1.06
C ARG A 234 -16.07 -24.96 -1.44
#